data_AF-A0A1L8W9X8-F1
#
_entry.id   AF-A0A1L8W9X8-F1
#
_cell.length_a   1.000
_cell.length_b   1.000
_cell.length_c   1.000
_cell.angle_alpha   90.00
_cell.angle_beta   90.00
_cell.angle_gamma   90.00
#
_symmetry.space_group_name_H-M   'P 1'
#
loop_
_entity.id
_entity.type
_entity.pdbx_description
1 polymer ?
#
loop_
_entity_poly.entity_id
_entity_poly.type
_entity_poly.pdbx_seq_one_letter_code
_entity_poly.pdbx_strand_id
1 'polypeptide(L)'
;MIILFLHFSGISYHDYNVGGSLLTMMITPATVALAIPLYKNFHLLKANFFPVIAAILVGIVANGLVSIGIGYLFALKKEMVISLLPKSVTTAISVDLSHTMGGINAVTLAIVVSTGIFGSLIATHIFRLFHINSPIARGVALGSTSHAIGTAKAIELGEIEGIISGLAICVNGILTVFLLPLLFQFFAGLF
;
A
#
# COMPACT_ATOMS: atom_id res chain seq x y z
N MET A 1 3.68 6.02 20.65
CA MET A 1 4.41 5.79 21.93
C MET A 1 5.92 6.01 21.78
N ILE A 2 6.58 5.43 20.77
CA ILE A 2 8.04 5.59 20.56
C ILE A 2 8.47 7.06 20.34
N ILE A 3 7.72 7.83 19.53
CA ILE A 3 8.05 9.24 19.26
C ILE A 3 8.09 10.07 20.55
N LEU A 4 7.10 9.89 21.43
CA LEU A 4 7.04 10.57 22.73
C LEU A 4 8.20 10.12 23.63
N PHE A 5 8.50 8.82 23.65
CA PHE A 5 9.62 8.28 24.42
C PHE A 5 10.96 8.88 23.98
N LEU A 6 11.24 8.96 22.67
CA LEU A 6 12.46 9.58 22.14
C LEU A 6 12.53 11.07 22.50
N HIS A 7 11.40 11.79 22.39
CA HIS A 7 11.34 13.21 22.74
C HIS A 7 11.64 13.46 24.23
N PHE A 8 11.05 12.67 25.14
CA PHE A 8 11.27 12.83 26.58
C PHE A 8 12.62 12.29 27.07
N SER A 9 13.19 11.29 26.39
CA SER A 9 14.53 10.75 26.71
C SER A 9 15.67 11.54 26.07
N GLY A 10 15.38 12.50 25.19
CA GLY A 10 16.37 13.28 24.47
C GLY A 10 17.18 12.48 23.43
N ILE A 11 16.77 11.25 23.12
CA ILE A 11 17.45 10.39 22.14
C ILE A 11 17.16 10.92 20.74
N SER A 12 18.21 11.21 19.98
CA SER A 12 18.07 11.68 18.60
C SER A 12 17.49 10.58 17.70
N TYR A 13 16.74 10.98 16.66
CA TYR A 13 16.26 10.02 15.65
C TYR A 13 17.42 9.26 15.00
N HIS A 14 18.57 9.92 14.83
CA HIS A 14 19.75 9.30 14.25
C HIS A 14 20.22 8.12 15.10
N ASP A 15 20.37 8.30 16.42
CA ASP A 15 20.86 7.25 17.33
C ASP A 15 19.85 6.10 17.45
N TYR A 16 18.55 6.43 17.47
CA TYR A 16 17.49 5.44 17.38
C TYR A 16 17.58 4.62 16.08
N ASN A 17 17.81 5.28 14.96
CA ASN A 17 17.90 4.62 13.65
C ASN A 17 19.16 3.74 13.52
N VAL A 18 20.27 4.09 14.18
CA VAL A 18 21.45 3.21 14.27
C VAL A 18 21.06 1.88 14.93
N GLY A 19 20.36 1.93 16.07
CA GLY A 19 19.86 0.72 16.74
C GLY A 19 18.79 -0.03 15.93
N GLY A 20 17.95 0.69 15.20
CA GLY A 20 16.91 0.14 14.32
C GLY A 20 17.42 -0.42 12.98
N SER A 21 18.69 -0.20 12.63
CA SER A 21 19.26 -0.55 11.32
C SER A 21 19.09 -2.03 10.96
N LEU A 22 19.17 -2.93 11.94
CA LEU A 22 18.94 -4.36 11.74
C LEU A 22 17.50 -4.64 11.26
N LEU A 23 16.50 -3.95 11.81
CA LEU A 23 15.10 -4.10 11.40
C LEU A 23 14.90 -3.56 9.98
N THR A 24 15.51 -2.42 9.67
CA THR A 24 15.49 -1.84 8.33
C THR A 24 16.13 -2.80 7.31
N MET A 25 17.24 -3.45 7.68
CA MET A 25 17.90 -4.45 6.84
C MET A 25 17.03 -5.69 6.60
N MET A 26 16.22 -6.09 7.58
CA MET A 26 15.26 -7.21 7.47
C MET A 26 14.06 -6.93 6.56
N ILE A 27 13.81 -5.67 6.16
CA ILE A 27 12.74 -5.34 5.21
C ILE A 27 13.01 -5.98 3.85
N THR A 28 14.27 -6.01 3.40
CA THR A 28 14.66 -6.61 2.11
C THR A 28 14.33 -8.11 2.06
N PRO A 29 14.83 -8.98 2.96
CA PRO A 29 14.50 -10.40 2.95
C PRO A 29 12.99 -10.65 3.20
N ALA A 30 12.33 -9.84 4.03
CA ALA A 30 10.88 -9.94 4.19
C ALA A 30 10.13 -9.66 2.88
N THR A 31 10.59 -8.66 2.10
CA THR A 31 10.01 -8.33 0.79
C THR A 31 10.23 -9.47 -0.21
N VAL A 32 11.41 -10.09 -0.23
CA VAL A 32 11.69 -11.27 -1.07
C VAL A 32 10.82 -12.46 -0.65
N ALA A 33 10.63 -12.68 0.66
CA ALA A 33 9.79 -13.76 1.16
C ALA A 33 8.31 -13.64 0.75
N LEU A 34 7.81 -12.44 0.42
CA LEU A 34 6.47 -12.25 -0.15
C LEU A 34 6.30 -12.95 -1.51
N ALA A 35 7.38 -13.28 -2.21
CA ALA A 35 7.31 -14.07 -3.44
C ALA A 35 6.89 -15.54 -3.18
N ILE A 36 7.11 -16.06 -1.96
CA ILE A 36 6.77 -17.45 -1.61
C ILE A 36 5.26 -17.71 -1.67
N PRO A 37 4.38 -16.94 -0.99
CA PRO A 37 2.94 -17.14 -1.11
C PRO A 37 2.43 -16.90 -2.53
N LEU A 38 3.06 -15.98 -3.29
CA LEU A 38 2.75 -15.77 -4.70
C LEU A 38 3.02 -17.02 -5.55
N TYR A 39 4.20 -17.63 -5.38
CA TYR A 39 4.58 -18.84 -6.10
C TYR A 39 3.70 -20.04 -5.73
N LYS A 40 3.50 -20.29 -4.42
CA LYS A 40 2.72 -21.45 -3.93
C LYS A 40 1.25 -21.39 -4.36
N ASN A 41 0.66 -20.19 -4.36
CA ASN A 41 -0.77 -20.00 -4.60
C ASN A 41 -1.07 -19.39 -5.98
N PHE A 42 -0.10 -19.39 -6.90
CA PHE A 42 -0.25 -18.84 -8.24
C PHE A 42 -1.43 -19.45 -9.01
N HIS A 43 -1.75 -20.72 -8.75
CA HIS A 43 -2.90 -21.41 -9.35
C HIS A 43 -4.25 -20.73 -9.03
N LEU A 44 -4.42 -20.18 -7.81
CA LEU A 44 -5.64 -19.45 -7.43
C LEU A 44 -5.75 -18.10 -8.13
N LEU A 45 -4.61 -17.42 -8.31
CA LEU A 45 -4.54 -16.22 -9.14
C LEU A 45 -4.91 -16.54 -10.59
N LYS A 46 -4.38 -17.63 -11.15
CA LYS A 46 -4.69 -18.07 -12.52
C LYS A 46 -6.17 -18.40 -12.70
N ALA A 47 -6.79 -19.06 -11.73
CA ALA A 47 -8.22 -19.37 -11.75
C ALA A 47 -9.10 -18.11 -11.73
N ASN A 48 -8.63 -17.03 -11.10
CA ASN A 48 -9.37 -15.77 -10.94
C ASN A 48 -8.67 -14.58 -11.59
N PHE A 49 -7.90 -14.85 -12.66
CA PHE A 49 -6.95 -13.88 -13.20
C PHE A 49 -7.66 -12.60 -13.67
N PHE A 50 -8.70 -12.75 -14.49
CA PHE A 50 -9.43 -11.62 -15.04
C PHE A 50 -10.08 -10.74 -13.96
N PRO A 51 -10.88 -11.28 -13.02
CA PRO A 51 -11.46 -10.47 -11.95
C PRO A 51 -10.42 -9.76 -11.07
N VAL A 52 -9.33 -10.46 -10.69
CA VAL A 52 -8.31 -9.89 -9.80
C VAL A 52 -7.56 -8.76 -10.49
N ILE A 53 -7.09 -8.97 -11.72
CA ILE A 53 -6.34 -7.96 -12.47
C ILE A 53 -7.22 -6.75 -12.79
N ALA A 54 -8.45 -6.96 -13.24
CA ALA A 54 -9.37 -5.86 -13.52
C ALA A 54 -9.65 -5.02 -12.26
N ALA A 55 -9.93 -5.67 -11.12
CA ALA A 55 -10.18 -4.97 -9.86
C ALA A 55 -8.96 -4.16 -9.40
N ILE A 56 -7.75 -4.72 -9.50
CA ILE A 56 -6.52 -4.02 -9.14
C ILE A 56 -6.27 -2.83 -10.06
N LEU A 57 -6.42 -2.98 -11.38
CA LEU A 57 -6.23 -1.89 -12.34
C LEU A 57 -7.17 -0.72 -12.07
N VAL A 58 -8.47 -1.01 -11.89
CA VAL A 58 -9.46 0.00 -11.53
C VAL A 58 -9.11 0.65 -10.19
N GLY A 59 -8.68 -0.14 -9.20
CA GLY A 59 -8.24 0.35 -7.90
C GLY A 59 -7.05 1.31 -7.98
N ILE A 60 -6.02 1.00 -8.77
CA ILE A 60 -4.84 1.85 -8.97
C ILE A 60 -5.23 3.18 -9.61
N VAL A 61 -6.04 3.14 -10.68
CA VAL A 61 -6.49 4.35 -11.37
C VAL A 61 -7.36 5.20 -10.46
N ALA A 62 -8.34 4.59 -9.77
CA ALA A 62 -9.19 5.32 -8.82
C ALA A 62 -8.37 5.94 -7.68
N ASN A 63 -7.43 5.19 -7.10
CA ASN A 63 -6.52 5.70 -6.07
C ASN A 63 -5.69 6.89 -6.56
N GLY A 64 -5.11 6.79 -7.76
CA GLY A 64 -4.32 7.85 -8.36
C GLY A 64 -5.15 9.11 -8.63
N LEU A 65 -6.31 8.97 -9.26
CA LEU A 65 -7.21 10.08 -9.56
C LEU A 65 -7.72 10.78 -8.30
N VAL A 66 -8.11 10.02 -7.27
CA VAL A 66 -8.54 10.60 -5.98
C VAL A 66 -7.39 11.35 -5.31
N SER A 67 -6.18 10.78 -5.31
CA SER A 67 -5.02 11.42 -4.69
C SER A 67 -4.62 12.71 -5.42
N ILE A 68 -4.66 12.72 -6.75
CA ILE A 68 -4.45 13.91 -7.59
C ILE A 68 -5.55 14.94 -7.35
N GLY A 69 -6.82 14.51 -7.32
CA GLY A 69 -7.96 15.38 -7.08
C GLY A 69 -7.90 16.07 -5.72
N ILE A 70 -7.52 15.33 -4.67
CA ILE A 70 -7.24 15.91 -3.34
C ILE A 70 -6.07 16.89 -3.43
N GLY A 71 -4.99 16.50 -4.11
CA GLY A 71 -3.85 17.37 -4.36
C GLY A 71 -4.25 18.72 -4.94
N TYR A 72 -5.06 18.69 -5.98
CA TYR A 72 -5.53 19.88 -6.68
C TYR A 72 -6.49 20.70 -5.83
N LEU A 73 -7.49 20.06 -5.19
CA LEU A 73 -8.51 20.73 -4.37
C LEU A 73 -7.91 21.48 -3.18
N PHE A 74 -6.87 20.92 -2.57
CA PHE A 74 -6.18 21.53 -1.42
C PHE A 74 -4.95 22.35 -1.82
N ALA A 75 -4.73 22.60 -3.12
CA ALA A 75 -3.58 23.33 -3.66
C ALA A 75 -2.23 22.84 -3.11
N LEU A 76 -2.06 21.51 -3.03
CA LEU A 76 -0.85 20.89 -2.54
C LEU A 76 0.29 21.06 -3.55
N LYS A 77 1.51 21.22 -3.03
CA LYS A 77 2.72 21.21 -3.87
C LYS A 77 2.90 19.86 -4.55
N LYS A 78 3.50 19.89 -5.75
CA LYS A 78 3.82 18.70 -6.55
C LYS A 78 4.45 17.56 -5.75
N GLU A 79 5.47 17.86 -4.95
CA GLU A 79 6.20 16.86 -4.15
C GLU A 79 5.27 16.16 -3.14
N MET A 80 4.32 16.91 -2.56
CA MET A 80 3.33 16.38 -1.62
C MET A 80 2.37 15.44 -2.33
N VAL A 81 1.85 15.83 -3.50
CA VAL A 81 0.94 15.00 -4.30
C VAL A 81 1.60 13.69 -4.71
N ILE A 82 2.86 13.76 -5.17
CA ILE A 82 3.65 12.58 -5.51
C ILE A 82 3.81 11.65 -4.29
N SER A 83 3.98 12.22 -3.09
CA SER A 83 4.05 11.47 -1.84
C SER A 83 2.75 10.75 -1.48
N LEU A 84 1.59 11.27 -1.92
CA LEU A 84 0.27 10.64 -1.68
C LEU A 84 0.02 9.44 -2.61
N LEU A 85 0.54 9.50 -3.84
CA LEU A 85 0.17 8.59 -4.92
C LEU A 85 0.36 7.09 -4.56
N PRO A 86 1.55 6.65 -4.12
CA PRO A 86 1.79 5.23 -3.89
C PRO A 86 1.36 4.76 -2.48
N LYS A 87 0.32 5.36 -1.89
CA LYS A 87 -0.12 5.04 -0.52
C LYS A 87 -0.67 3.63 -0.30
N SER A 88 -1.05 2.94 -1.38
CA SER A 88 -1.77 1.66 -1.34
C SER A 88 -0.87 0.45 -1.68
N VAL A 89 0.45 0.61 -1.63
CA VAL A 89 1.42 -0.49 -1.74
C VAL A 89 2.25 -0.59 -0.47
N THR A 90 3.12 -1.60 -0.38
CA THR A 90 3.99 -1.78 0.79
C THR A 90 4.98 -0.63 0.92
N THR A 91 5.33 -0.28 2.16
CA THR A 91 6.26 0.82 2.49
C THR A 91 7.53 0.82 1.65
N ALA A 92 8.16 -0.35 1.44
CA ALA A 92 9.37 -0.47 0.63
C ALA A 92 9.16 0.05 -0.80
N ILE A 93 8.11 -0.41 -1.47
CA ILE A 93 7.74 0.02 -2.83
C ILE A 93 7.31 1.49 -2.84
N SER A 94 6.49 1.92 -1.88
CA SER A 94 5.95 3.28 -1.85
C SER A 94 7.03 4.34 -1.70
N VAL A 95 7.94 4.14 -0.75
CA VAL A 95 9.02 5.10 -0.46
C VAL A 95 9.95 5.21 -1.67
N ASP A 96 10.34 4.09 -2.25
CA ASP A 96 11.23 4.06 -3.42
C ASP A 96 10.58 4.69 -4.67
N LEU A 97 9.31 4.35 -4.95
CA LEU A 97 8.56 4.91 -6.07
C LEU A 97 8.33 6.42 -5.89
N SER A 98 7.92 6.83 -4.69
CA SER A 98 7.76 8.25 -4.35
C SER A 98 9.07 9.02 -4.51
N HIS A 99 10.18 8.48 -4.00
CA HIS A 99 11.49 9.11 -4.08
C HIS A 99 11.93 9.30 -5.54
N THR A 100 11.79 8.26 -6.36
CA THR A 100 12.14 8.28 -7.78
C THR A 100 11.30 9.29 -8.57
N MET A 101 10.06 9.54 -8.14
CA MET A 101 9.18 10.54 -8.74
C MET A 101 9.40 11.97 -8.18
N GLY A 102 10.22 12.16 -7.15
CA GLY A 102 10.48 13.48 -6.53
C GLY A 102 9.54 13.84 -5.36
N GLY A 103 9.00 12.83 -4.66
CA GLY A 103 8.21 13.01 -3.44
C GLY A 103 9.05 13.05 -2.15
N ILE A 104 8.36 13.15 -1.02
CA ILE A 104 8.92 13.31 0.32
C ILE A 104 8.77 12.00 1.11
N ASN A 105 9.87 11.28 1.31
CA ASN A 105 9.87 9.94 1.91
C ASN A 105 9.13 9.87 3.26
N ALA A 106 9.34 10.87 4.13
CA ALA A 106 8.70 10.91 5.45
C ALA A 106 7.17 11.00 5.37
N VAL A 107 6.66 11.80 4.41
CA VAL A 107 5.22 11.97 4.18
C VAL A 107 4.62 10.68 3.62
N THR A 108 5.28 10.10 2.60
CA THR A 108 4.86 8.84 2.00
C THR A 108 4.74 7.74 3.04
N LEU A 109 5.74 7.59 3.92
CA LEU A 109 5.72 6.61 4.99
C LEU A 109 4.54 6.82 5.95
N ALA A 110 4.30 8.07 6.37
CA ALA A 110 3.19 8.39 7.27
C ALA A 110 1.83 8.02 6.65
N ILE A 111 1.63 8.31 5.36
CA ILE A 111 0.36 8.06 4.66
C ILE A 111 0.16 6.57 4.37
N VAL A 112 1.21 5.84 3.96
CA VAL A 112 1.13 4.39 3.70
C VAL A 112 0.69 3.64 4.95
N VAL A 113 1.34 3.94 6.08
CA VAL A 113 0.99 3.33 7.38
C VAL A 113 -0.43 3.72 7.79
N SER A 114 -0.77 5.00 7.70
CA SER A 114 -2.10 5.49 8.04
C SER A 114 -3.18 4.81 7.19
N THR A 115 -2.98 4.73 5.88
CA THR A 115 -3.92 4.11 4.93
C THR A 115 -4.11 2.63 5.24
N GLY A 116 -3.02 1.90 5.52
CA GLY A 116 -3.08 0.48 5.85
C GLY A 116 -3.86 0.20 7.14
N ILE A 117 -3.61 1.00 8.19
CA ILE A 117 -4.34 0.89 9.46
C ILE A 117 -5.81 1.22 9.24
N PHE A 118 -6.10 2.37 8.62
CA PHE A 118 -7.47 2.84 8.46
C PHE A 118 -8.29 1.87 7.61
N GLY A 119 -7.74 1.42 6.49
CA GLY A 119 -8.41 0.48 5.59
C GLY A 119 -8.69 -0.87 6.26
N SER A 120 -7.73 -1.41 7.03
CA SER A 120 -7.92 -2.64 7.81
C SER A 120 -9.03 -2.52 8.87
N LEU A 121 -9.11 -1.39 9.57
CA LEU A 121 -10.12 -1.14 10.60
C LEU A 121 -11.54 -1.05 10.03
N ILE A 122 -11.71 -0.37 8.88
CA ILE A 122 -13.04 -0.14 8.30
C ILE A 122 -13.48 -1.24 7.33
N ALA A 123 -12.57 -2.12 6.90
CA ALA A 123 -12.84 -3.10 5.83
C ALA A 123 -14.11 -3.93 6.07
N THR A 124 -14.30 -4.48 7.26
CA THR A 124 -15.48 -5.29 7.60
C THR A 124 -16.78 -4.50 7.53
N HIS A 125 -16.75 -3.23 7.92
CA HIS A 125 -17.90 -2.33 7.82
C HIS A 125 -18.23 -2.04 6.35
N ILE A 126 -17.22 -1.76 5.53
CA ILE A 126 -17.38 -1.55 4.08
C ILE A 126 -17.93 -2.81 3.40
N PHE A 127 -17.39 -3.98 3.70
CA PHE A 127 -17.88 -5.24 3.14
C PHE A 127 -19.32 -5.53 3.50
N ARG A 128 -19.74 -5.22 4.73
CA ARG A 128 -21.14 -5.36 5.15
C ARG A 128 -22.04 -4.35 4.44
N LEU A 129 -21.63 -3.08 4.36
CA LEU A 129 -22.41 -2.01 3.73
C LEU A 129 -22.69 -2.29 2.25
N PHE A 130 -21.68 -2.76 1.52
CA PHE A 130 -21.80 -3.08 0.09
C PHE A 130 -22.15 -4.55 -0.18
N HIS A 131 -22.48 -5.35 0.84
CA HIS A 131 -22.84 -6.76 0.72
C HIS A 131 -21.78 -7.61 -0.03
N ILE A 132 -20.50 -7.28 0.14
CA ILE A 132 -19.38 -8.00 -0.46
C ILE A 132 -19.16 -9.28 0.33
N ASN A 133 -19.64 -10.40 -0.19
CA ASN A 133 -19.53 -11.72 0.46
C ASN A 133 -18.45 -12.63 -0.14
N SER A 134 -17.94 -12.30 -1.33
CA SER A 134 -16.91 -13.10 -1.99
C SER A 134 -15.56 -13.00 -1.25
N PRO A 135 -14.98 -14.13 -0.79
CA PRO A 135 -13.64 -14.17 -0.18
C PRO A 135 -12.56 -13.59 -1.09
N ILE A 136 -12.69 -13.83 -2.40
CA ILE A 136 -11.75 -13.33 -3.40
C ILE A 136 -11.84 -11.81 -3.48
N ALA A 137 -13.04 -11.25 -3.55
CA ALA A 137 -13.22 -9.80 -3.61
C ALA A 137 -12.69 -9.10 -2.35
N ARG A 138 -12.97 -9.68 -1.17
CA ARG A 138 -12.46 -9.17 0.11
C ARG A 138 -10.94 -9.22 0.20
N GLY A 139 -10.34 -10.35 -0.21
CA GLY A 139 -8.90 -10.51 -0.26
C GLY A 139 -8.25 -9.50 -1.20
N VAL A 140 -8.76 -9.34 -2.43
CA VAL A 140 -8.24 -8.35 -3.39
C VAL A 140 -8.35 -6.94 -2.83
N ALA A 141 -9.51 -6.56 -2.28
CA ALA A 141 -9.72 -5.23 -1.71
C ALA A 141 -8.73 -4.92 -0.58
N LEU A 142 -8.54 -5.85 0.37
CA LEU A 142 -7.61 -5.67 1.49
C LEU A 142 -6.15 -5.60 1.02
N GLY A 143 -5.72 -6.52 0.15
CA GLY A 143 -4.33 -6.58 -0.30
C GLY A 143 -3.94 -5.42 -1.19
N SER A 144 -4.85 -4.93 -2.04
CA SER A 144 -4.58 -3.84 -2.98
C SER A 144 -4.69 -2.43 -2.38
N THR A 145 -5.40 -2.27 -1.25
CA THR A 145 -5.62 -0.94 -0.63
C THR A 145 -4.94 -0.77 0.71
N SER A 146 -4.88 -1.83 1.51
CA SER A 146 -4.39 -1.81 2.90
C SER A 146 -3.11 -2.63 3.09
N HIS A 147 -2.56 -3.17 1.98
CA HIS A 147 -1.28 -3.86 1.90
C HIS A 147 -1.07 -4.89 3.02
N ALA A 148 0.12 -4.98 3.61
CA ALA A 148 0.45 -6.01 4.59
C ALA A 148 -0.47 -5.97 5.83
N ILE A 149 -0.88 -4.77 6.26
CA ILE A 149 -1.80 -4.59 7.40
C ILE A 149 -3.21 -5.11 7.05
N GLY A 150 -3.65 -4.87 5.82
CA GLY A 150 -4.89 -5.42 5.28
C GLY A 150 -4.85 -6.93 5.12
N THR A 151 -3.71 -7.50 4.71
CA THR A 151 -3.55 -8.95 4.61
C THR A 151 -3.60 -9.62 5.97
N ALA A 152 -3.05 -9.01 7.03
CA ALA A 152 -3.25 -9.50 8.39
C ALA A 152 -4.76 -9.58 8.73
N LYS A 153 -5.53 -8.55 8.36
CA LYS A 153 -6.99 -8.58 8.52
C LYS A 153 -7.67 -9.63 7.66
N ALA A 154 -7.20 -9.83 6.43
CA ALA A 154 -7.73 -10.84 5.52
C ALA A 154 -7.56 -12.26 6.10
N ILE A 155 -6.41 -12.55 6.71
CA ILE A 155 -6.14 -13.81 7.41
C ILE A 155 -7.10 -14.02 8.58
N GLU A 156 -7.47 -12.97 9.31
CA GLU A 156 -8.49 -13.04 10.37
C GLU A 156 -9.89 -13.34 9.81
N LEU A 157 -10.20 -12.91 8.58
CA LEU A 157 -11.51 -13.13 7.95
C LEU A 157 -11.64 -14.54 7.37
N GLY A 158 -10.55 -15.10 6.84
CA GLY A 158 -10.54 -16.44 6.30
C GLY A 158 -9.24 -16.78 5.58
N GLU A 159 -9.01 -18.08 5.39
CA GLU A 159 -7.80 -18.60 4.73
C GLU A 159 -7.72 -18.14 3.26
N ILE A 160 -8.84 -18.18 2.54
CA ILE A 160 -8.91 -17.76 1.13
C ILE A 160 -8.66 -16.25 0.99
N GLU A 161 -9.29 -15.44 1.85
CA GLU A 161 -9.09 -14.00 1.91
C GLU A 161 -7.61 -13.67 2.11
N GLY A 162 -6.95 -14.33 3.07
CA GLY A 162 -5.53 -14.16 3.37
C GLY A 162 -4.64 -14.49 2.17
N ILE A 163 -4.87 -15.64 1.52
CA ILE A 163 -4.10 -16.07 0.35
C ILE A 163 -4.29 -15.09 -0.82
N ILE A 164 -5.54 -14.74 -1.15
CA ILE A 164 -5.84 -13.81 -2.24
C ILE A 164 -5.29 -12.40 -1.94
N SER A 165 -5.36 -11.95 -0.69
CA SER A 165 -4.81 -10.66 -0.26
C SER A 165 -3.29 -10.61 -0.43
N GLY A 166 -2.58 -11.68 -0.02
CA GLY A 166 -1.15 -11.80 -0.25
C GLY A 166 -0.77 -11.74 -1.74
N LEU A 167 -1.52 -12.44 -2.60
CA LEU A 167 -1.34 -12.40 -4.04
C LEU A 167 -1.58 -11.00 -4.61
N ALA A 168 -2.66 -10.34 -4.15
CA ALA A 168 -3.04 -9.00 -4.59
C ALA A 168 -1.97 -7.96 -4.23
N ILE A 169 -1.31 -8.05 -3.07
CA ILE A 169 -0.19 -7.15 -2.73
C ILE A 169 0.90 -7.18 -3.80
N CYS A 170 1.35 -8.36 -4.21
CA CYS A 170 2.45 -8.50 -5.16
C CYS A 170 2.07 -7.94 -6.54
N VAL A 171 0.89 -8.33 -7.03
CA VAL A 171 0.39 -7.87 -8.33
C VAL A 171 0.14 -6.36 -8.32
N ASN A 172 -0.50 -5.85 -7.28
CA ASN A 172 -0.74 -4.41 -7.10
C ASN A 172 0.57 -3.62 -7.03
N GLY A 173 1.58 -4.13 -6.32
CA GLY A 173 2.91 -3.51 -6.26
C GLY A 173 3.54 -3.36 -7.63
N ILE A 174 3.60 -4.45 -8.41
CA ILE A 174 4.15 -4.45 -9.78
C ILE A 174 3.40 -3.46 -10.66
N LEU A 175 2.06 -3.55 -10.71
CA LEU A 175 1.25 -2.70 -11.58
C LEU A 175 1.33 -1.22 -11.19
N THR A 176 1.35 -0.92 -9.89
CA THR A 176 1.44 0.45 -9.36
C THR A 176 2.72 1.16 -9.80
N VAL A 177 3.86 0.45 -9.77
CA VAL A 177 5.17 1.00 -10.17
C VAL A 177 5.17 1.47 -11.63
N PHE A 178 4.46 0.77 -12.52
CA PHE A 178 4.37 1.18 -13.92
C PHE A 178 3.26 2.22 -14.15
N LEU A 179 2.09 2.03 -13.55
CA LEU A 179 0.89 2.81 -13.86
C LEU A 179 0.88 4.20 -13.22
N LEU A 180 1.33 4.34 -11.98
CA LEU A 180 1.26 5.64 -11.29
C LEU A 180 2.14 6.72 -11.93
N PRO A 181 3.41 6.47 -12.32
CA PRO A 181 4.20 7.47 -13.02
C PRO A 181 3.55 7.91 -14.34
N LEU A 182 3.04 6.95 -15.12
CA LEU A 182 2.35 7.24 -16.39
C LEU A 182 1.09 8.07 -16.16
N LEU A 183 0.25 7.67 -15.19
CA LEU A 183 -0.96 8.40 -14.83
C LEU A 183 -0.61 9.83 -14.40
N PHE A 184 0.39 9.99 -13.53
CA PHE A 184 0.78 11.31 -13.02
C PHE A 184 1.30 12.25 -14.11
N GLN A 185 2.01 11.74 -15.13
CA GLN A 185 2.50 12.57 -16.24
C GLN A 185 1.37 13.34 -16.96
N PHE A 186 0.19 12.74 -17.12
CA PHE A 186 -0.95 13.43 -17.73
C PHE A 186 -1.49 14.60 -16.91
N PHE A 187 -1.30 14.57 -15.59
CA PHE A 187 -1.78 15.58 -14.65
C PHE A 187 -0.68 16.47 -14.09
N ALA A 188 0.57 16.25 -14.46
CA ALA A 188 1.71 16.96 -13.92
C ALA A 188 1.65 18.48 -14.17
N GLY A 189 0.96 18.93 -15.22
CA GLY A 189 0.73 20.34 -15.51
C GLY A 189 -0.27 21.06 -14.59
N LEU A 190 -0.94 20.33 -13.69
CA LEU A 190 -1.84 20.93 -12.69
C LEU A 190 -1.11 21.48 -11.45
N PHE A 191 0.18 21.19 -11.28
CA PHE A 191 0.99 21.48 -10.08
C PHE A 191 2.34 22.09 -10.45
#